data_AF-A0A1Q3RM52-F1
#
_entry.id   AF-A0A1Q3RM52-F1
#
_cell.length_a   1.000
_cell.length_b   1.000
_cell.length_c   1.000
_cell.angle_alpha   90.00
_cell.angle_beta   90.00
_cell.angle_gamma   90.00
#
_symmetry.space_group_name_H-M   'P 1'
#
loop_
_entity.id
_entity.type
_entity.pdbx_description
1 polymer ?
#
loop_
_entity_poly.entity_id
_entity_poly.type
_entity_poly.pdbx_seq_one_letter_code
_entity_poly.pdbx_strand_id
1 'polypeptide(L)'
;MKFVVRDDLIDPITYSIAEIKYKGILEHIYNAGHYCLLEQIKSLTNGRNIVKALEENNLIAIRTFNNKSKYVALTQTAMKYLLLRDSETDYSDMPKNEINITRVNNAPSDKVLFSSFLRFELITLGRFTSKAKLIENFKREYLKSLGFSFSKYEELKDSEKKTSKSIDELNDFYLKFKDVRDSIKTEQGNDIDDAIRHKVELLKSDYSNIQEKLIEQTKIIESAMEILNYVEVCYDNSKLLVSYDSEKFGLNIIILDTGNQMSPWEYMRYPKSFVEKGLIVREVNFDIVSYSQNRSESLLKNFCDNLDAKDKANEKMLEWEKSKGITRYFRKTWTVTPSKSDRKYEPPAVYLKNEGFWNRFRLINNVSVLTETYYLEKHRNFAIGEDDSVIKQKDKESIERLEKLFRNS
;
A
#
# COMPACT_ATOMS: atom_id res chain seq x y z
N MET A 1 -26.27 -4.66 -19.50
CA MET A 1 -25.61 -3.38 -19.18
C MET A 1 -25.54 -2.58 -20.48
N LYS A 2 -26.06 -1.34 -20.53
CA LYS A 2 -25.93 -0.49 -21.74
C LYS A 2 -24.52 0.11 -21.74
N PHE A 3 -23.76 -0.12 -22.81
CA PHE A 3 -22.46 0.52 -23.00
C PHE A 3 -22.69 1.97 -23.43
N VAL A 4 -22.17 2.92 -22.65
CA VAL A 4 -22.16 4.34 -23.01
C VAL A 4 -20.81 4.62 -23.66
N VAL A 5 -20.81 4.99 -24.94
CA VAL A 5 -19.59 5.43 -25.63
C VAL A 5 -19.38 6.90 -25.30
N ARG A 6 -18.21 7.23 -24.74
CA ARG A 6 -17.84 8.60 -24.35
C ARG A 6 -17.09 9.30 -25.47
N ASP A 7 -17.83 9.69 -26.49
CA ASP A 7 -17.31 10.42 -27.65
C ASP A 7 -16.94 11.87 -27.34
N ASP A 8 -17.32 12.39 -26.17
CA ASP A 8 -16.86 13.65 -25.59
C ASP A 8 -15.39 13.59 -25.14
N LEU A 9 -14.88 12.41 -24.74
CA LEU A 9 -13.53 12.24 -24.20
C LEU A 9 -12.46 12.00 -25.28
N ILE A 10 -12.73 11.04 -26.17
CA ILE A 10 -11.82 10.56 -27.23
C ILE A 10 -12.62 10.18 -28.48
N ASP A 11 -11.96 9.76 -29.56
CA ASP A 11 -12.65 9.27 -30.74
C ASP A 11 -13.54 8.04 -30.41
N PRO A 12 -14.81 7.98 -30.87
CA PRO A 12 -15.74 6.90 -30.52
C PRO A 12 -15.30 5.52 -30.99
N ILE A 13 -14.60 5.41 -32.13
CA ILE A 13 -14.04 4.14 -32.61
C ILE A 13 -12.93 3.69 -31.68
N THR A 14 -12.02 4.60 -31.33
CA THR A 14 -10.95 4.33 -30.37
C THR A 14 -11.50 3.94 -28.98
N TYR A 15 -12.55 4.63 -28.50
CA TYR A 15 -13.21 4.31 -27.23
C TYR A 15 -13.79 2.89 -27.26
N SER A 16 -14.54 2.55 -28.31
CA SER A 16 -15.17 1.24 -28.46
C SER A 16 -14.12 0.13 -28.51
N ILE A 17 -13.00 0.36 -29.21
CA ILE A 17 -11.88 -0.58 -29.27
C ILE A 17 -11.22 -0.73 -27.89
N ALA A 18 -11.00 0.36 -27.17
CA ALA A 18 -10.44 0.34 -25.83
C ALA A 18 -11.34 -0.43 -24.84
N GLU A 19 -12.64 -0.15 -24.81
CA GLU A 19 -13.59 -0.77 -23.88
C GLU A 19 -13.81 -2.25 -24.17
N ILE A 20 -14.04 -2.61 -25.44
CA ILE A 20 -14.48 -3.96 -25.81
C ILE A 20 -13.30 -4.92 -25.96
N LYS A 21 -12.17 -4.46 -26.54
CA LYS A 21 -11.07 -5.35 -26.93
C LYS A 21 -9.86 -5.28 -26.01
N TYR A 22 -9.52 -4.10 -25.50
CA TYR A 22 -8.20 -3.87 -24.90
C TYR A 22 -8.21 -3.38 -23.45
N LYS A 23 -9.39 -3.28 -22.83
CA LYS A 23 -9.58 -2.76 -21.47
C LYS A 23 -8.63 -3.39 -20.47
N GLY A 24 -8.59 -4.72 -20.42
CA GLY A 24 -7.72 -5.46 -19.49
C GLY A 24 -6.25 -5.12 -19.67
N ILE A 25 -5.73 -5.07 -20.91
CA ILE A 25 -4.33 -4.75 -21.19
C ILE A 25 -4.01 -3.31 -20.77
N LEU A 26 -4.87 -2.35 -21.13
CA LEU A 26 -4.68 -0.95 -20.76
C LEU A 26 -4.66 -0.76 -19.24
N GLU A 27 -5.55 -1.45 -18.52
CA GLU A 27 -5.59 -1.46 -17.06
C GLU A 27 -4.33 -2.08 -16.45
N HIS A 28 -3.78 -3.15 -17.02
CA HIS A 28 -2.51 -3.74 -16.55
C HIS A 28 -1.36 -2.74 -16.66
N ILE A 29 -1.21 -2.10 -17.82
CA ILE A 29 -0.15 -1.09 -18.02
C ILE A 29 -0.37 0.11 -17.10
N TYR A 30 -1.62 0.56 -16.95
CA TYR A 30 -1.98 1.67 -16.09
C TYR A 30 -1.61 1.39 -14.63
N ASN A 31 -2.04 0.24 -14.10
CA ASN A 31 -1.79 -0.17 -12.73
C ASN A 31 -0.32 -0.48 -12.47
N ALA A 32 0.45 -0.85 -13.50
CA ALA A 32 1.89 -1.03 -13.40
C ALA A 32 2.65 0.29 -13.22
N GLY A 33 2.07 1.44 -13.56
CA GLY A 33 2.77 2.73 -13.57
C GLY A 33 2.94 3.34 -14.96
N HIS A 34 2.06 2.97 -15.89
CA HIS A 34 1.92 3.50 -17.26
C HIS A 34 2.94 2.98 -18.28
N TYR A 35 3.88 2.13 -17.86
CA TYR A 35 4.88 1.54 -18.73
C TYR A 35 4.99 0.03 -18.52
N CYS A 36 5.36 -0.67 -19.58
CA CYS A 36 5.78 -2.07 -19.51
C CYS A 36 6.71 -2.35 -20.68
N LEU A 37 7.41 -3.47 -20.64
CA LEU A 37 8.23 -3.87 -21.78
C LEU A 37 7.37 -4.38 -22.92
N LEU A 38 7.87 -4.16 -24.14
CA LEU A 38 7.20 -4.66 -25.34
C LEU A 38 7.04 -6.19 -25.29
N GLU A 39 8.06 -6.90 -24.80
CA GLU A 39 8.03 -8.36 -24.66
C GLU A 39 7.04 -8.84 -23.58
N GLN A 40 6.80 -8.06 -22.51
CA GLN A 40 5.80 -8.37 -21.50
C GLN A 40 4.39 -8.36 -22.08
N ILE A 41 4.04 -7.33 -22.88
CA ILE A 41 2.74 -7.31 -23.56
C ILE A 41 2.63 -8.43 -24.57
N LYS A 42 3.67 -8.67 -25.39
CA LYS A 42 3.64 -9.75 -26.39
C LYS A 42 3.40 -11.11 -25.75
N SER A 43 4.02 -11.36 -24.59
CA SER A 43 3.84 -12.59 -23.82
C SER A 43 2.43 -12.72 -23.25
N LEU A 44 1.86 -11.62 -22.73
CA LEU A 44 0.49 -11.60 -22.21
C LEU A 44 -0.57 -11.83 -23.30
N THR A 45 -0.30 -11.35 -24.51
CA THR A 45 -1.29 -11.27 -25.59
C THR A 45 -1.14 -12.34 -26.66
N ASN A 46 -0.12 -13.21 -26.57
CA ASN A 46 0.20 -14.24 -27.55
C ASN A 46 0.34 -13.73 -29.01
N GLY A 47 0.65 -12.46 -29.25
CA GLY A 47 0.75 -11.97 -30.63
C GLY A 47 1.22 -10.53 -30.84
N ARG A 48 2.07 -10.31 -31.86
CA ARG A 48 2.54 -8.98 -32.31
C ARG A 48 1.41 -8.10 -32.85
N ASN A 49 0.35 -8.70 -33.37
CA ASN A 49 -0.77 -8.00 -34.00
C ASN A 49 -1.56 -7.12 -33.02
N ILE A 50 -1.63 -7.51 -31.74
CA ILE A 50 -2.35 -6.74 -30.71
C ILE A 50 -1.60 -5.46 -30.35
N VAL A 51 -0.27 -5.53 -30.20
CA VAL A 51 0.55 -4.33 -29.95
C VAL A 51 0.41 -3.34 -31.10
N LYS A 52 0.48 -3.81 -32.35
CA LYS A 52 0.34 -2.94 -33.52
C LYS A 52 -1.03 -2.27 -33.55
N ALA A 53 -2.10 -3.01 -33.27
CA ALA A 53 -3.45 -2.45 -33.20
C ALA A 53 -3.61 -1.41 -32.08
N LEU A 54 -3.00 -1.63 -30.91
CA LEU A 54 -2.98 -0.65 -29.83
C LEU A 54 -2.25 0.65 -30.23
N GLU A 55 -1.16 0.54 -30.97
CA GLU A 55 -0.38 1.68 -31.47
C GLU A 55 -1.14 2.43 -32.59
N GLU A 56 -1.73 1.71 -33.55
CA GLU A 56 -2.54 2.27 -34.64
C GLU A 56 -3.78 3.04 -34.13
N ASN A 57 -4.36 2.60 -33.00
CA ASN A 57 -5.46 3.30 -32.33
C ASN A 57 -5.01 4.40 -31.37
N ASN A 58 -3.72 4.74 -31.37
CA ASN A 58 -3.13 5.75 -30.48
C ASN A 58 -3.44 5.50 -28.99
N LEU A 59 -3.50 4.23 -28.57
CA LEU A 59 -3.70 3.84 -27.16
C LEU A 59 -2.36 3.62 -26.44
N ILE A 60 -1.33 3.22 -27.19
CA ILE A 60 0.03 3.08 -26.69
C ILE A 60 1.03 3.74 -27.64
N ALA A 61 2.21 4.05 -27.12
CA ALA A 61 3.37 4.45 -27.90
C ALA A 61 4.54 3.50 -27.60
N ILE A 62 5.21 3.01 -28.65
CA ILE A 62 6.42 2.20 -28.52
C ILE A 62 7.63 3.12 -28.53
N ARG A 63 8.50 2.98 -27.53
CA ARG A 63 9.72 3.78 -27.37
C ARG A 63 10.93 2.87 -27.19
N THR A 64 12.10 3.40 -27.54
CA THR A 64 13.38 2.71 -27.34
C THR A 64 13.89 2.98 -25.94
N PHE A 65 14.17 1.93 -25.16
CA PHE A 65 14.83 2.03 -23.86
C PHE A 65 16.36 2.08 -24.04
N ASN A 66 16.88 1.13 -24.83
CA ASN A 66 18.28 1.04 -25.23
C ASN A 66 18.36 0.46 -26.65
N ASN A 67 19.57 0.28 -27.20
CA ASN A 67 19.77 -0.17 -28.58
C ASN A 67 19.09 -1.51 -28.93
N LYS A 68 18.70 -2.33 -27.94
CA LYS A 68 18.11 -3.66 -28.16
C LYS A 68 16.69 -3.81 -27.58
N SER A 69 16.26 -2.92 -26.70
CA SER A 69 15.02 -3.08 -25.92
C SER A 69 14.06 -1.92 -26.16
N LYS A 70 12.78 -2.28 -26.37
CA LYS A 70 11.67 -1.33 -26.50
C LYS A 70 10.71 -1.47 -25.33
N TYR A 71 10.14 -0.36 -24.92
CA TYR A 71 9.07 -0.31 -23.93
C TYR A 71 7.83 0.34 -24.53
N VAL A 72 6.70 0.07 -23.89
CA VAL A 72 5.40 0.60 -24.23
C VAL A 72 5.01 1.60 -23.16
N ALA A 73 4.47 2.74 -23.59
CA ALA A 73 3.91 3.77 -22.72
C ALA A 73 2.44 4.04 -23.09
N LEU A 74 1.58 4.28 -22.11
CA LEU A 74 0.22 4.75 -22.38
C LEU A 74 0.24 6.15 -23.01
N THR A 75 -0.62 6.37 -24.00
CA THR A 75 -0.82 7.69 -24.62
C THR A 75 -1.77 8.55 -23.79
N GLN A 76 -1.85 9.84 -24.11
CA GLN A 76 -2.88 10.72 -23.53
C GLN A 76 -4.30 10.22 -23.80
N THR A 77 -4.54 9.66 -24.98
CA THR A 77 -5.83 9.07 -25.37
C THR A 77 -6.22 7.93 -24.45
N ALA A 78 -5.31 6.98 -24.21
CA ALA A 78 -5.57 5.88 -23.29
C ALA A 78 -5.75 6.36 -21.85
N MET A 79 -4.98 7.36 -21.41
CA MET A 79 -5.13 7.92 -20.08
C MET A 79 -6.49 8.62 -19.88
N LYS A 80 -6.99 9.37 -20.87
CA LYS A 80 -8.34 9.96 -20.82
C LYS A 80 -9.40 8.90 -20.68
N TYR A 81 -9.32 7.86 -21.50
CA TYR A 81 -10.20 6.70 -21.39
C TYR A 81 -10.13 6.07 -19.99
N LEU A 82 -8.94 5.71 -19.50
CA LEU A 82 -8.78 5.01 -18.22
C LEU A 82 -9.23 5.84 -17.01
N LEU A 83 -9.01 7.15 -17.03
CA LEU A 83 -9.32 8.05 -15.90
C LEU A 83 -10.76 8.55 -15.91
N LEU A 84 -11.35 8.76 -17.09
CA LEU A 84 -12.61 9.51 -17.23
C LEU A 84 -13.77 8.67 -17.80
N ARG A 85 -13.54 7.44 -18.28
CA ARG A 85 -14.61 6.60 -18.85
C ARG A 85 -15.81 6.39 -17.90
N ASP A 86 -15.54 6.37 -16.60
CA ASP A 86 -16.52 6.13 -15.53
C ASP A 86 -16.95 7.45 -14.84
N SER A 87 -16.50 8.61 -15.33
CA SER A 87 -16.86 9.92 -14.77
C SER A 87 -18.26 10.34 -15.20
N GLU A 88 -19.04 10.97 -14.31
CA GLU A 88 -20.34 11.56 -14.66
C GLU A 88 -20.23 12.93 -15.34
N THR A 89 -19.04 13.54 -15.34
CA THR A 89 -18.80 14.85 -15.95
C THR A 89 -18.91 14.76 -17.47
N ASP A 90 -19.69 15.67 -18.06
CA ASP A 90 -19.78 15.85 -19.52
C ASP A 90 -18.69 16.81 -20.02
N TYR A 91 -17.94 16.39 -21.04
CA TYR A 91 -16.88 17.18 -21.66
C TYR A 91 -17.22 17.67 -23.08
N SER A 92 -18.48 17.53 -23.51
CA SER A 92 -18.91 17.85 -24.88
C SER A 92 -18.63 19.30 -25.32
N ASP A 93 -18.64 20.24 -24.36
CA ASP A 93 -18.39 21.66 -24.61
C ASP A 93 -16.89 22.04 -24.67
N MET A 94 -15.99 21.08 -24.46
CA MET A 94 -14.55 21.30 -24.42
C MET A 94 -13.83 20.58 -25.58
N PRO A 95 -12.85 21.21 -26.25
CA PRO A 95 -11.98 20.51 -27.18
C PRO A 95 -11.27 19.34 -26.48
N LYS A 96 -11.34 18.13 -27.07
CA LYS A 96 -10.77 16.91 -26.48
C LYS A 96 -9.33 17.09 -26.03
N ASN A 97 -8.50 17.84 -26.77
CA ASN A 97 -7.10 18.12 -26.45
C ASN A 97 -6.90 18.98 -25.19
N GLU A 98 -7.90 19.74 -24.75
CA GLU A 98 -7.88 20.62 -23.58
C GLU A 98 -8.32 19.92 -22.29
N ILE A 99 -8.96 18.75 -22.39
CA ILE A 99 -9.29 17.90 -21.23
C ILE A 99 -8.00 17.55 -20.48
N ASN A 100 -7.83 18.17 -19.32
CA ASN A 100 -6.60 18.09 -18.53
C ASN A 100 -6.56 16.80 -17.71
N ILE A 101 -5.53 16.01 -17.93
CA ILE A 101 -5.25 14.76 -17.19
C ILE A 101 -3.75 14.68 -16.89
N THR A 102 -3.39 13.89 -15.87
CA THR A 102 -1.99 13.63 -15.55
C THR A 102 -1.29 13.00 -16.75
N ARG A 103 -0.26 13.70 -17.25
CA ARG A 103 0.45 13.26 -18.44
C ARG A 103 1.45 12.16 -18.11
N VAL A 104 1.46 11.11 -18.93
CA VAL A 104 2.54 10.12 -18.91
C VAL A 104 3.83 10.81 -19.36
N ASN A 105 4.90 10.61 -18.59
CA ASN A 105 6.20 11.18 -18.91
C ASN A 105 6.75 10.50 -20.17
N ASN A 106 7.14 11.30 -21.17
CA ASN A 106 7.68 10.79 -22.43
C ASN A 106 9.14 10.31 -22.32
N ALA A 107 9.84 10.71 -21.25
CA ALA A 107 11.20 10.33 -20.92
C ALA A 107 11.30 9.99 -19.43
N PRO A 108 10.67 8.88 -18.99
CA PRO A 108 10.75 8.45 -17.59
C PRO A 108 12.19 8.05 -17.24
N SER A 109 12.57 8.27 -15.99
CA SER A 109 13.85 7.74 -15.50
C SER A 109 13.85 6.21 -15.48
N ASP A 110 15.02 5.58 -15.60
CA ASP A 110 15.19 4.13 -15.52
C ASP A 110 14.51 3.52 -14.30
N LYS A 111 14.56 4.19 -13.15
CA LYS A 111 13.91 3.74 -11.91
C LYS A 111 12.41 3.59 -12.05
N VAL A 112 11.76 4.54 -12.72
CA VAL A 112 10.31 4.52 -12.96
C VAL A 112 9.97 3.39 -13.93
N LEU A 113 10.78 3.21 -14.98
CA LEU A 113 10.61 2.11 -15.93
C LEU A 113 10.75 0.75 -15.24
N PHE A 114 11.84 0.51 -14.52
CA PHE A 114 12.06 -0.74 -13.81
C PHE A 114 10.98 -1.02 -12.77
N SER A 115 10.56 -0.01 -11.99
CA SER A 115 9.45 -0.17 -11.05
C SER A 115 8.18 -0.62 -11.77
N SER A 116 7.90 -0.01 -12.93
CA SER A 116 6.72 -0.35 -13.71
C SER A 116 6.79 -1.75 -14.34
N PHE A 117 7.97 -2.15 -14.83
CA PHE A 117 8.18 -3.49 -15.41
C PHE A 117 7.99 -4.58 -14.36
N LEU A 118 8.55 -4.39 -13.16
CA LEU A 118 8.38 -5.33 -12.05
C LEU A 118 6.94 -5.39 -11.56
N ARG A 119 6.25 -4.24 -11.46
CA ARG A 119 4.83 -4.19 -11.10
C ARG A 119 3.97 -4.89 -12.13
N PHE A 120 4.23 -4.69 -13.42
CA PHE A 120 3.52 -5.38 -14.49
C PHE A 120 3.63 -6.90 -14.33
N GLU A 121 4.84 -7.41 -14.08
CA GLU A 121 5.06 -8.84 -13.86
C GLU A 121 4.26 -9.34 -12.65
N LEU A 122 4.31 -8.62 -11.53
CA LEU A 122 3.53 -8.96 -10.33
C LEU A 122 2.01 -8.97 -10.58
N ILE A 123 1.50 -8.06 -11.43
CA ILE A 123 0.09 -8.07 -11.84
C ILE A 123 -0.22 -9.30 -12.66
N THR A 124 0.62 -9.63 -13.65
CA THR A 124 0.40 -10.81 -14.50
C THR A 124 0.48 -12.13 -13.73
N LEU A 125 1.28 -12.18 -12.66
CA LEU A 125 1.36 -13.31 -11.74
C LEU A 125 0.22 -13.34 -10.70
N GLY A 126 -0.69 -12.37 -10.70
CA GLY A 126 -1.77 -12.26 -9.72
C GLY A 126 -1.31 -11.89 -8.30
N ARG A 127 -0.07 -11.43 -8.14
CA ARG A 127 0.54 -11.03 -6.85
C ARG A 127 0.24 -9.58 -6.48
N PHE A 128 -0.10 -8.76 -7.47
CA PHE A 128 -0.50 -7.37 -7.32
C PHE A 128 -1.69 -7.07 -8.26
N THR A 129 -2.47 -6.03 -7.98
CA THR A 129 -3.61 -5.66 -8.84
C THR A 129 -3.56 -4.19 -9.21
N SER A 130 -3.78 -3.30 -8.24
CA SER A 130 -3.68 -1.85 -8.42
C SER A 130 -3.35 -1.16 -7.11
N LYS A 131 -2.88 0.09 -7.20
CA LYS A 131 -2.67 0.96 -6.02
C LYS A 131 -3.95 1.08 -5.19
N ALA A 132 -5.07 1.41 -5.84
CA ALA A 132 -6.35 1.60 -5.16
C ALA A 132 -6.79 0.34 -4.41
N LYS A 133 -6.72 -0.83 -5.06
CA LYS A 133 -7.11 -2.10 -4.44
C LYS A 133 -6.15 -2.53 -3.33
N LEU A 134 -4.86 -2.23 -3.46
CA LEU A 134 -3.88 -2.44 -2.39
C LEU A 134 -4.24 -1.64 -1.13
N ILE A 135 -4.51 -0.34 -1.29
CA ILE A 135 -4.87 0.56 -0.19
C ILE A 135 -6.22 0.17 0.41
N GLU A 136 -7.21 -0.14 -0.42
CA GLU A 136 -8.53 -0.58 0.02
C GLU A 136 -8.46 -1.89 0.82
N ASN A 137 -7.71 -2.88 0.33
CA ASN A 137 -7.48 -4.12 1.03
C ASN A 137 -6.76 -3.88 2.36
N PHE A 138 -5.70 -3.06 2.36
CA PHE A 138 -4.99 -2.72 3.59
C PHE A 138 -5.94 -2.06 4.59
N LYS A 139 -6.74 -1.08 4.16
CA LYS A 139 -7.74 -0.39 5.00
C LYS A 139 -8.71 -1.39 5.61
N ARG A 140 -9.27 -2.28 4.81
CA ARG A 140 -10.23 -3.29 5.26
C ARG A 140 -9.62 -4.22 6.31
N GLU A 141 -8.43 -4.77 6.02
CA GLU A 141 -7.74 -5.67 6.94
C GLU A 141 -7.33 -4.97 8.24
N TYR A 142 -6.83 -3.74 8.14
CA TYR A 142 -6.46 -2.99 9.33
C TYR A 142 -7.66 -2.65 10.21
N LEU A 143 -8.75 -2.13 9.63
CA LEU A 143 -9.98 -1.85 10.37
C LEU A 143 -10.57 -3.13 11.00
N LYS A 144 -10.55 -4.26 10.27
CA LYS A 144 -10.95 -5.57 10.80
C LYS A 144 -10.10 -5.94 12.03
N SER A 145 -8.79 -5.71 12.00
CA SER A 145 -7.90 -5.99 13.13
C SER A 145 -8.16 -5.12 14.38
N LEU A 146 -8.80 -3.96 14.20
CA LEU A 146 -9.25 -3.08 15.28
C LEU A 146 -10.68 -3.42 15.77
N GLY A 147 -11.31 -4.47 15.22
CA GLY A 147 -12.69 -4.83 15.52
C GLY A 147 -13.73 -3.85 14.96
N PHE A 148 -13.33 -2.98 14.02
CA PHE A 148 -14.23 -2.06 13.35
C PHE A 148 -15.16 -2.83 12.40
N SER A 149 -16.44 -2.48 12.40
CA SER A 149 -17.43 -3.00 11.46
C SER A 149 -18.11 -1.85 10.73
N PHE A 150 -17.96 -1.83 9.41
CA PHE A 150 -18.65 -0.85 8.55
C PHE A 150 -20.17 -0.94 8.70
N SER A 151 -20.74 -2.15 8.82
CA SER A 151 -22.20 -2.30 8.99
C SER A 151 -22.67 -1.66 10.29
N LYS A 152 -21.95 -1.91 11.39
CA LYS A 152 -22.26 -1.33 12.71
C LYS A 152 -22.13 0.19 12.71
N TYR A 153 -21.13 0.73 12.00
CA TYR A 153 -20.93 2.17 11.89
C TYR A 153 -22.08 2.85 11.11
N GLU A 154 -22.51 2.28 9.99
CA GLU A 154 -23.66 2.80 9.23
C GLU A 154 -24.97 2.67 10.01
N GLU A 155 -25.19 1.55 10.72
CA GLU A 155 -26.33 1.38 11.63
C GLU A 155 -26.37 2.46 12.73
N LEU A 156 -25.22 2.82 13.30
CA LEU A 156 -25.12 3.89 14.29
C LEU A 156 -25.46 5.26 13.69
N LYS A 157 -24.99 5.57 12.48
CA LYS A 157 -25.32 6.82 11.78
C LYS A 157 -26.81 6.94 11.48
N ASP A 158 -27.42 5.84 11.01
CA ASP A 158 -28.85 5.82 10.74
C ASP A 158 -29.68 5.94 12.01
N SER A 159 -29.21 5.33 13.11
CA SER A 159 -29.83 5.46 14.43
C SER A 159 -29.72 6.90 14.97
N GLU A 160 -28.57 7.55 14.84
CA GLU A 160 -28.37 8.96 15.22
C GLU A 160 -29.38 9.87 14.51
N LYS A 161 -29.50 9.74 13.17
CA LYS A 161 -30.45 10.52 12.37
C LYS A 161 -31.91 10.30 12.80
N LYS A 162 -32.31 9.04 13.02
CA LYS A 162 -33.68 8.68 13.44
C LYS A 162 -34.01 9.24 14.83
N THR A 163 -33.08 9.11 15.78
CA THR A 163 -33.26 9.61 17.15
C THR A 163 -33.33 11.14 17.17
N SER A 164 -32.45 11.83 16.43
CA SER A 164 -32.50 13.29 16.27
C SER A 164 -33.85 13.75 15.74
N LYS A 165 -34.34 13.15 14.65
CA LYS A 165 -35.64 13.48 14.06
C LYS A 165 -36.79 13.27 15.04
N SER A 166 -36.74 12.19 15.83
CA SER A 166 -37.77 11.88 16.84
C SER A 166 -37.79 12.90 17.97
N ILE A 167 -36.62 13.40 18.39
CA ILE A 167 -36.51 14.47 19.38
C ILE A 167 -37.15 15.76 18.82
N ASP A 168 -36.85 16.11 17.57
CA ASP A 168 -37.39 17.31 16.92
C ASP A 168 -38.92 17.23 16.79
N GLU A 169 -39.45 16.10 16.33
CA GLU A 169 -40.90 15.86 16.21
C GLU A 169 -41.63 15.94 17.57
N LEU A 170 -41.02 15.40 18.64
CA LEU A 170 -41.57 15.50 20.00
C LEU A 170 -41.53 16.92 20.56
N ASN A 171 -40.47 17.67 20.31
CA ASN A 171 -40.37 19.07 20.72
C ASN A 171 -41.40 19.95 19.98
N ASP A 172 -41.59 19.72 18.67
CA ASP A 172 -42.61 20.40 17.87
C ASP A 172 -44.03 20.08 18.35
N PHE A 173 -44.30 18.81 18.66
CA PHE A 173 -45.56 18.40 19.26
C PHE A 173 -45.77 19.07 20.62
N TYR A 174 -44.75 19.09 21.47
CA TYR A 174 -44.79 19.72 22.79
C TYR A 174 -45.10 21.22 22.70
N LEU A 175 -44.48 21.95 21.77
CA LEU A 175 -44.75 23.37 21.55
C LEU A 175 -46.22 23.60 21.17
N LYS A 176 -46.75 22.81 20.23
CA LYS A 176 -48.17 22.89 19.82
C LYS A 176 -49.13 22.51 20.95
N PHE A 177 -48.78 21.49 21.72
CA PHE A 177 -49.59 21.02 22.84
C PHE A 177 -49.62 22.03 23.99
N LYS A 178 -48.49 22.70 24.26
CA LYS A 178 -48.38 23.73 25.29
C LYS A 178 -49.35 24.89 25.05
N ASP A 179 -49.44 25.37 23.82
CA ASP A 179 -50.39 26.44 23.43
C ASP A 179 -51.85 26.04 23.72
N VAL A 180 -52.20 24.77 23.49
CA VAL A 180 -53.53 24.22 23.78
C VAL A 180 -53.74 24.03 25.29
N ARG A 181 -52.75 23.51 26.03
CA ARG A 181 -52.82 23.29 27.48
C ARG A 181 -52.97 24.59 28.25
N ASP A 182 -52.20 25.62 27.90
CA ASP A 182 -52.25 26.94 28.55
C ASP A 182 -53.64 27.58 28.40
N SER A 183 -54.41 27.17 27.39
CA SER A 183 -55.81 27.58 27.20
C SER A 183 -56.83 26.78 28.03
N ILE A 184 -56.49 25.60 28.57
CA ILE A 184 -57.44 24.65 29.19
C ILE A 184 -57.29 24.50 30.72
N LYS A 185 -56.12 24.79 31.32
CA LYS A 185 -55.86 24.79 32.80
C LYS A 185 -56.42 23.56 33.58
N THR A 186 -56.09 22.34 33.18
CA THR A 186 -56.50 21.10 33.88
C THR A 186 -55.32 20.31 34.47
N GLU A 187 -55.55 19.56 35.56
CA GLU A 187 -54.56 18.68 36.21
C GLU A 187 -54.02 17.59 35.26
N GLN A 188 -54.88 17.01 34.40
CA GLN A 188 -54.47 16.04 33.38
C GLN A 188 -53.46 16.61 32.36
N GLY A 189 -53.41 17.94 32.19
CA GLY A 189 -52.42 18.59 31.34
C GLY A 189 -51.01 18.56 31.91
N ASN A 190 -50.86 18.44 33.24
CA ASN A 190 -49.55 18.34 33.89
C ASN A 190 -48.95 16.92 33.75
N ASP A 191 -49.77 15.87 33.87
CA ASP A 191 -49.31 14.48 33.69
C ASP A 191 -48.78 14.19 32.27
N ILE A 192 -49.40 14.80 31.25
CA ILE A 192 -48.96 14.70 29.85
C ILE A 192 -47.65 15.46 29.64
N ASP A 193 -47.49 16.63 30.28
CA ASP A 193 -46.27 17.44 30.25
C ASP A 193 -45.08 16.63 30.78
N ASP A 194 -45.28 16.00 31.94
CA ASP A 194 -44.25 15.17 32.59
C ASP A 194 -43.91 13.93 31.76
N ALA A 195 -44.92 13.27 31.16
CA ALA A 195 -44.70 12.12 30.28
C ALA A 195 -43.89 12.48 29.01
N ILE A 196 -44.19 13.62 28.38
CA ILE A 196 -43.45 14.08 27.19
C ILE A 196 -42.01 14.45 27.57
N ARG A 197 -41.83 15.21 28.67
CA ARG A 197 -40.48 15.58 29.15
C ARG A 197 -39.64 14.35 29.46
N HIS A 198 -40.18 13.40 30.20
CA HIS A 198 -39.50 12.15 30.51
C HIS A 198 -39.12 11.38 29.24
N LYS A 199 -40.00 11.32 28.22
CA LYS A 199 -39.69 10.64 26.95
C LYS A 199 -38.59 11.35 26.17
N VAL A 200 -38.60 12.69 26.15
CA VAL A 200 -37.53 13.50 25.52
C VAL A 200 -36.19 13.30 26.24
N GLU A 201 -36.19 13.24 27.57
CA GLU A 201 -34.98 12.99 28.36
C GLU A 201 -34.37 11.61 28.07
N LEU A 202 -35.21 10.57 27.97
CA LEU A 202 -34.76 9.23 27.56
C LEU A 202 -34.12 9.25 26.16
N LEU A 203 -34.78 9.90 25.19
CA LEU A 203 -34.25 10.00 23.82
C LEU A 203 -32.95 10.81 23.75
N LYS A 204 -32.81 11.87 24.57
CA LYS A 204 -31.57 12.63 24.68
C LYS A 204 -30.44 11.79 25.27
N SER A 205 -30.73 10.94 26.26
CA SER A 205 -29.76 10.00 26.80
C SER A 205 -29.32 8.98 25.75
N ASP A 206 -30.27 8.39 25.01
CA ASP A 206 -29.97 7.46 23.90
C ASP A 206 -29.15 8.14 22.80
N TYR A 207 -29.50 9.37 22.42
CA TYR A 207 -28.75 10.16 21.45
C TYR A 207 -27.30 10.39 21.90
N SER A 208 -27.10 10.82 23.15
CA SER A 208 -25.75 11.00 23.72
C SER A 208 -24.93 9.71 23.67
N ASN A 209 -25.53 8.57 24.04
CA ASN A 209 -24.88 7.27 23.98
C ASN A 209 -24.50 6.85 22.55
N ILE A 210 -25.34 7.16 21.55
CA ILE A 210 -25.05 6.90 20.14
C ILE A 210 -23.88 7.79 19.68
N GLN A 211 -23.89 9.07 20.03
CA GLN A 211 -22.83 10.01 19.69
C GLN A 211 -21.48 9.58 20.27
N GLU A 212 -21.43 9.15 21.53
CA GLU A 212 -20.20 8.65 22.14
C GLU A 212 -19.61 7.46 21.37
N LYS A 213 -20.46 6.50 20.97
CA LYS A 213 -20.05 5.36 20.14
C LYS A 213 -19.57 5.78 18.75
N LEU A 214 -20.24 6.74 18.13
CA LEU A 214 -19.81 7.28 16.82
C LEU A 214 -18.47 8.01 16.91
N ILE A 215 -18.23 8.76 17.98
CA ILE A 215 -16.94 9.41 18.25
C ILE A 215 -15.84 8.36 18.39
N GLU A 216 -16.08 7.27 19.12
CA GLU A 216 -15.12 6.17 19.26
C GLU A 216 -14.79 5.53 17.90
N GLN A 217 -15.80 5.21 17.10
CA GLN A 217 -15.61 4.64 15.75
C GLN A 217 -14.89 5.62 14.80
N THR A 218 -15.16 6.92 14.93
CA THR A 218 -14.51 7.95 14.10
C THR A 218 -13.03 8.08 14.44
N LYS A 219 -12.65 8.03 15.73
CA LYS A 219 -11.25 8.01 16.15
C LYS A 219 -10.47 6.82 15.58
N ILE A 220 -11.11 5.65 15.48
CA ILE A 220 -10.52 4.47 14.85
C ILE A 220 -10.24 4.72 13.36
N ILE A 221 -11.20 5.32 12.64
CA ILE A 221 -11.03 5.67 11.22
C ILE A 221 -9.91 6.70 11.04
N GLU A 222 -9.87 7.74 11.86
CA GLU A 222 -8.84 8.78 11.82
C GLU A 222 -7.44 8.21 12.03
N SER A 223 -7.27 7.33 13.03
CA SER A 223 -6.00 6.63 13.25
C SER A 223 -5.61 5.75 12.05
N ALA A 224 -6.58 5.09 11.41
CA ALA A 224 -6.33 4.32 10.19
C ALA A 224 -5.87 5.18 9.01
N MET A 225 -6.37 6.41 8.88
CA MET A 225 -5.98 7.31 7.79
C MET A 225 -4.50 7.66 7.83
N GLU A 226 -3.90 7.83 9.02
CA GLU A 226 -2.46 8.10 9.12
C GLU A 226 -1.60 6.95 8.58
N ILE A 227 -2.00 5.71 8.86
CA ILE A 227 -1.33 4.51 8.36
C ILE A 227 -1.53 4.37 6.85
N LEU A 228 -2.74 4.60 6.35
CA LEU A 228 -3.03 4.53 4.92
C LEU A 228 -2.24 5.55 4.11
N ASN A 229 -2.12 6.79 4.62
CA ASN A 229 -1.26 7.80 4.01
C ASN A 229 0.20 7.31 3.95
N TYR A 230 0.67 6.59 4.97
CA TYR A 230 2.01 6.02 4.95
C TYR A 230 2.16 4.86 3.94
N VAL A 231 1.14 4.01 3.76
CA VAL A 231 1.09 2.99 2.70
C VAL A 231 1.18 3.64 1.32
N GLU A 232 0.43 4.72 1.09
CA GLU A 232 0.46 5.48 -0.16
C GLU A 232 1.86 6.04 -0.45
N VAL A 233 2.49 6.66 0.55
CA VAL A 233 3.86 7.17 0.42
C VAL A 233 4.86 6.06 0.10
N CYS A 234 4.70 4.86 0.70
CA CYS A 234 5.54 3.70 0.38
C CYS A 234 5.40 3.28 -1.09
N TYR A 235 4.16 3.28 -1.59
CA TYR A 235 3.85 2.96 -2.99
C TYR A 235 4.43 4.01 -3.96
N ASP A 236 4.20 5.29 -3.70
CA ASP A 236 4.56 6.39 -4.60
C ASP A 236 6.08 6.59 -4.72
N ASN A 237 6.81 6.30 -3.63
CA ASN A 237 8.27 6.24 -3.67
C ASN A 237 8.83 5.07 -4.54
N SER A 238 7.96 4.30 -5.19
CA SER A 238 8.26 3.36 -6.27
C SER A 238 9.13 2.15 -5.89
N LYS A 239 9.32 1.91 -4.59
CA LYS A 239 10.20 0.86 -4.06
C LYS A 239 9.50 -0.21 -3.26
N LEU A 240 8.32 0.07 -2.69
CA LEU A 240 7.65 -0.85 -1.77
C LEU A 240 6.19 -1.04 -2.15
N LEU A 241 5.73 -2.29 -2.10
CA LEU A 241 4.31 -2.61 -2.03
C LEU A 241 4.05 -3.19 -0.65
N VAL A 242 3.02 -2.71 0.03
CA VAL A 242 2.73 -3.10 1.41
C VAL A 242 1.32 -3.67 1.47
N SER A 243 1.18 -4.85 2.07
CA SER A 243 -0.11 -5.46 2.38
C SER A 243 -0.14 -5.92 3.84
N TYR A 244 -1.33 -6.12 4.36
CA TYR A 244 -1.56 -6.49 5.75
C TYR A 244 -2.55 -7.64 5.85
N ASP A 245 -2.24 -8.62 6.68
CA ASP A 245 -3.07 -9.77 7.00
C ASP A 245 -3.57 -9.61 8.44
N SER A 246 -4.86 -9.35 8.60
CA SER A 246 -5.48 -9.12 9.91
C SER A 246 -5.54 -10.36 10.81
N GLU A 247 -5.54 -11.56 10.23
CA GLU A 247 -5.68 -12.82 10.98
C GLU A 247 -4.36 -13.16 11.67
N LYS A 248 -3.25 -12.93 10.98
CA LYS A 248 -1.91 -13.12 11.50
C LYS A 248 -1.30 -11.88 12.13
N PHE A 249 -1.95 -10.72 11.98
CA PHE A 249 -1.32 -9.41 12.22
C PHE A 249 0.01 -9.31 11.45
N GLY A 250 0.00 -9.79 10.21
CA GLY A 250 1.16 -9.95 9.35
C GLY A 250 1.32 -8.78 8.39
N LEU A 251 2.49 -8.15 8.39
CA LEU A 251 2.86 -7.10 7.45
C LEU A 251 3.74 -7.68 6.34
N ASN A 252 3.25 -7.71 5.11
CA ASN A 252 4.02 -8.17 3.97
C ASN A 252 4.52 -6.97 3.16
N ILE A 253 5.84 -6.89 2.99
CA ILE A 253 6.52 -5.80 2.28
C ILE A 253 7.25 -6.39 1.07
N ILE A 254 6.78 -6.05 -0.12
CA ILE A 254 7.45 -6.40 -1.38
C ILE A 254 8.41 -5.27 -1.75
N ILE A 255 9.69 -5.59 -1.84
CA ILE A 255 10.76 -4.67 -2.24
C ILE A 255 10.96 -4.78 -3.75
N LEU A 256 10.73 -3.67 -4.46
CA LEU A 256 11.02 -3.53 -5.88
C LEU A 256 12.45 -2.97 -6.05
N ASP A 257 13.41 -3.84 -6.38
CA ASP A 257 14.78 -3.44 -6.64
C ASP A 257 14.93 -2.83 -8.04
N THR A 258 15.08 -1.50 -8.08
CA THR A 258 15.14 -0.70 -9.31
C THR A 258 16.52 -0.11 -9.60
N GLY A 259 17.59 -0.58 -8.94
CA GLY A 259 18.95 -0.12 -9.21
C GLY A 259 19.66 0.50 -8.01
N ASN A 260 18.93 1.25 -7.17
CA ASN A 260 19.46 1.86 -5.93
C ASN A 260 18.91 1.14 -4.71
N GLN A 261 19.50 -0.01 -4.40
CA GLN A 261 19.19 -0.76 -3.18
C GLN A 261 19.54 0.08 -1.97
N MET A 262 18.54 0.25 -1.10
CA MET A 262 18.77 0.70 0.26
C MET A 262 19.47 -0.43 1.04
N SER A 263 20.15 -0.06 2.11
CA SER A 263 20.64 -1.06 3.05
C SER A 263 19.46 -1.83 3.67
N PRO A 264 19.61 -3.11 4.04
CA PRO A 264 18.57 -3.84 4.78
C PRO A 264 18.04 -3.05 5.99
N TRP A 265 18.93 -2.30 6.65
CA TRP A 265 18.61 -1.40 7.75
C TRP A 265 17.54 -0.35 7.43
N GLU A 266 17.61 0.25 6.26
CA GLU A 266 16.64 1.25 5.83
C GLU A 266 15.28 0.62 5.53
N TYR A 267 15.26 -0.57 4.92
CA TYR A 267 14.02 -1.32 4.71
C TYR A 267 13.36 -1.76 6.02
N MET A 268 14.17 -2.09 7.02
CA MET A 268 13.65 -2.43 8.35
C MET A 268 13.05 -1.23 9.09
N ARG A 269 13.28 0.03 8.67
CA ARG A 269 12.62 1.20 9.29
C ARG A 269 11.13 1.27 8.99
N TYR A 270 10.69 0.74 7.85
CA TYR A 270 9.28 0.83 7.44
C TYR A 270 8.33 0.10 8.40
N PRO A 271 8.53 -1.19 8.76
CA PRO A 271 7.72 -1.86 9.78
C PRO A 271 7.64 -1.09 11.10
N LYS A 272 8.76 -0.50 11.53
CA LYS A 272 8.79 0.32 12.76
C LYS A 272 7.89 1.54 12.64
N SER A 273 7.96 2.27 11.53
CA SER A 273 7.10 3.44 11.32
C SER A 273 5.62 3.08 11.28
N PHE A 274 5.25 1.90 10.79
CA PHE A 274 3.88 1.39 10.89
C PHE A 274 3.46 1.16 12.35
N VAL A 275 4.29 0.48 13.14
CA VAL A 275 4.01 0.21 14.55
C VAL A 275 3.93 1.51 15.38
N GLU A 276 4.83 2.46 15.13
CA GLU A 276 4.82 3.78 15.78
C GLU A 276 3.55 4.58 15.46
N LYS A 277 2.91 4.31 14.32
CA LYS A 277 1.64 4.90 13.90
C LYS A 277 0.41 4.13 14.39
N GLY A 278 0.60 3.08 15.20
CA GLY A 278 -0.49 2.31 15.81
C GLY A 278 -0.87 1.03 15.07
N LEU A 279 -0.11 0.60 14.06
CA LEU A 279 -0.34 -0.71 13.44
C LEU A 279 0.08 -1.81 14.40
N ILE A 280 -0.84 -2.74 14.68
CA ILE A 280 -0.52 -3.94 15.46
C ILE A 280 0.13 -4.93 14.50
N VAL A 281 1.40 -5.27 14.75
CA VAL A 281 2.16 -6.21 13.91
C VAL A 281 2.73 -7.32 14.78
N ARG A 282 2.48 -8.56 14.40
CA ARG A 282 3.10 -9.77 14.99
C ARG A 282 4.17 -10.36 14.09
N GLU A 283 3.98 -10.24 12.78
CA GLU A 283 4.84 -10.85 11.78
C GLU A 283 5.16 -9.84 10.68
N VAL A 284 6.39 -9.89 10.17
CA VAL A 284 6.86 -9.09 9.05
C VAL A 284 7.52 -10.03 8.06
N ASN A 285 7.04 -10.00 6.83
CA ASN A 285 7.63 -10.73 5.71
C ASN A 285 8.16 -9.74 4.68
N PHE A 286 9.38 -9.98 4.20
CA PHE A 286 9.96 -9.24 3.10
C PHE A 286 10.07 -10.14 1.88
N ASP A 287 9.50 -9.71 0.75
CA ASP A 287 9.67 -10.37 -0.54
C ASP A 287 10.47 -9.46 -1.47
N ILE A 288 11.63 -9.94 -1.93
CA ILE A 288 12.50 -9.18 -2.83
C ILE A 288 12.15 -9.53 -4.27
N VAL A 289 11.85 -8.50 -5.05
CA VAL A 289 11.57 -8.56 -6.48
C VAL A 289 12.64 -7.74 -7.18
N SER A 290 13.46 -8.40 -7.99
CA SER A 290 14.53 -7.74 -8.73
C SER A 290 14.56 -8.24 -10.16
N TYR A 291 15.01 -7.36 -11.05
CA TYR A 291 15.28 -7.74 -12.43
C TYR A 291 16.56 -8.60 -12.54
N SER A 292 17.42 -8.64 -11.52
CA SER A 292 18.68 -9.40 -11.52
C SER A 292 18.76 -10.33 -10.32
N GLN A 293 18.93 -11.63 -10.60
CA GLN A 293 19.12 -12.66 -9.59
C GLN A 293 20.28 -12.34 -8.64
N ASN A 294 21.46 -12.01 -9.18
CA ASN A 294 22.63 -11.67 -8.36
C ASN A 294 22.35 -10.51 -7.39
N ARG A 295 21.57 -9.52 -7.83
CA ARG A 295 21.20 -8.38 -7.00
C ARG A 295 20.24 -8.75 -5.88
N SER A 296 19.21 -9.54 -6.17
CA SER A 296 18.26 -9.99 -5.16
C SER A 296 18.89 -10.97 -4.17
N GLU A 297 19.75 -11.86 -4.64
CA GLU A 297 20.52 -12.78 -3.79
C GLU A 297 21.51 -12.03 -2.91
N SER A 298 22.21 -11.02 -3.46
CA SER A 298 23.08 -10.16 -2.65
C SER A 298 22.27 -9.39 -1.59
N LEU A 299 21.09 -8.89 -1.94
CA LEU A 299 20.24 -8.20 -0.97
C LEU A 299 19.71 -9.16 0.10
N LEU A 300 19.24 -10.35 -0.29
CA LEU A 300 18.81 -11.41 0.62
C LEU A 300 19.94 -11.79 1.58
N LYS A 301 21.14 -12.06 1.05
CA LYS A 301 22.31 -12.36 1.87
C LYS A 301 22.59 -11.24 2.85
N ASN A 302 22.55 -9.99 2.41
CA ASN A 302 22.72 -8.85 3.32
C ASN A 302 21.62 -8.81 4.40
N PHE A 303 20.37 -9.14 4.08
CA PHE A 303 19.31 -9.29 5.09
C PHE A 303 19.65 -10.38 6.11
N CYS A 304 20.03 -11.58 5.64
CA CYS A 304 20.41 -12.71 6.49
C CYS A 304 21.61 -12.37 7.38
N ASP A 305 22.68 -11.79 6.82
CA ASP A 305 23.88 -11.39 7.57
C ASP A 305 23.54 -10.38 8.69
N ASN A 306 22.60 -9.46 8.45
CA ASN A 306 22.13 -8.51 9.46
C ASN A 306 21.23 -9.16 10.53
N LEU A 307 20.43 -10.15 10.16
CA LEU A 307 19.63 -10.96 11.09
C LEU A 307 20.52 -11.89 11.94
N ASP A 308 21.57 -12.47 11.38
CA ASP A 308 22.53 -13.27 12.14
C ASP A 308 23.35 -12.40 13.10
N ALA A 309 23.77 -11.21 12.64
CA ALA A 309 24.48 -10.26 13.47
C ALA A 309 23.63 -9.80 14.67
N LYS A 310 22.32 -9.65 14.47
CA LYS A 310 21.35 -9.41 15.54
C LYS A 310 21.32 -10.52 16.55
N ASP A 311 21.15 -11.76 16.10
CA ASP A 311 20.96 -12.89 17.00
C ASP A 311 22.22 -13.12 17.84
N LYS A 312 23.40 -13.01 17.22
CA LYS A 312 24.69 -13.00 17.92
C LYS A 312 24.81 -11.84 18.92
N ALA A 313 24.32 -10.64 18.60
CA ALA A 313 24.33 -9.52 19.53
C ALA A 313 23.38 -9.75 20.72
N ASN A 314 22.21 -10.35 20.49
CA ASN A 314 21.25 -10.72 21.52
C ASN A 314 21.78 -11.82 22.44
N GLU A 315 22.44 -12.84 21.90
CA GLU A 315 23.09 -13.90 22.66
C GLU A 315 24.18 -13.33 23.57
N LYS A 316 25.09 -12.52 23.02
CA LYS A 316 26.14 -11.85 23.80
C LYS A 316 25.56 -10.95 24.89
N MET A 317 24.45 -10.27 24.62
CA MET A 317 23.77 -9.46 25.63
C MET A 317 23.15 -10.34 26.72
N LEU A 318 22.50 -11.45 26.37
CA LEU A 318 21.95 -12.41 27.33
C LEU A 318 23.06 -13.04 28.20
N GLU A 319 24.21 -13.37 27.61
CA GLU A 319 25.39 -13.84 28.32
C GLU A 319 25.93 -12.79 29.29
N TRP A 320 26.03 -11.54 28.84
CA TRP A 320 26.42 -10.42 29.68
C TRP A 320 25.42 -10.21 30.83
N GLU A 321 24.12 -10.16 30.56
CA GLU A 321 23.04 -10.06 31.56
C GLU A 321 23.16 -11.18 32.61
N LYS A 322 23.34 -12.43 32.17
CA LYS A 322 23.57 -13.60 33.05
C LYS A 322 24.83 -13.44 33.89
N SER A 323 25.94 -13.00 33.30
CA SER A 323 27.21 -12.78 34.02
C SER A 323 27.11 -11.69 35.10
N LYS A 324 26.10 -10.83 35.00
CA LYS A 324 25.80 -9.76 35.96
C LYS A 324 24.70 -10.13 36.94
N GLY A 325 24.13 -11.34 36.86
CA GLY A 325 22.98 -11.72 37.67
C GLY A 325 21.71 -10.91 37.37
N ILE A 326 21.67 -10.23 36.22
CA ILE A 326 20.51 -9.45 35.78
C ILE A 326 19.48 -10.45 35.24
N THR A 327 18.40 -10.66 35.99
CA THR A 327 17.25 -11.43 35.52
C THR A 327 16.35 -10.53 34.67
N ARG A 328 15.78 -11.08 33.59
CA ARG A 328 15.06 -10.44 32.46
C ARG A 328 14.04 -9.32 32.75
N TYR A 329 13.69 -9.05 34.01
CA TYR A 329 12.65 -8.10 34.41
C TYR A 329 13.02 -6.62 34.25
N PHE A 330 14.29 -6.27 34.00
CA PHE A 330 14.76 -4.87 33.93
C PHE A 330 15.02 -4.35 32.50
N ARG A 331 14.20 -4.73 31.51
CA ARG A 331 14.30 -4.19 30.13
C ARG A 331 13.54 -2.88 29.87
N LYS A 332 12.74 -2.39 30.82
CA LYS A 332 12.10 -1.07 30.71
C LYS A 332 12.98 -0.06 31.46
N THR A 333 13.50 0.91 30.70
CA THR A 333 14.18 2.14 31.13
C THR A 333 15.55 2.00 31.81
N TRP A 334 16.60 1.77 31.02
CA TRP A 334 17.93 2.30 31.34
C TRP A 334 18.06 3.71 30.77
N THR A 335 17.64 4.72 31.54
CA THR A 335 18.13 6.09 31.44
C THR A 335 18.99 6.37 32.67
N VAL A 336 19.96 5.51 32.92
CA VAL A 336 20.95 5.72 33.99
C VAL A 336 22.22 6.20 33.33
N THR A 337 22.56 7.47 33.52
CA THR A 337 23.88 8.01 33.17
C THR A 337 24.90 7.24 34.02
N PRO A 338 25.79 6.42 33.43
CA PRO A 338 26.67 5.56 34.21
C PRO A 338 27.63 6.42 35.03
N SER A 339 27.77 6.11 36.31
CA SER A 339 28.75 6.76 37.17
C SER A 339 30.17 6.43 36.69
N LYS A 340 31.19 7.23 37.03
CA LYS A 340 32.57 7.00 36.58
C LYS A 340 33.12 5.62 36.98
N SER A 341 32.57 4.98 38.02
CA SER A 341 32.90 3.61 38.45
C SER A 341 32.28 2.51 37.59
N ASP A 342 31.23 2.79 36.81
CA ASP A 342 30.50 1.80 36.00
C ASP A 342 31.08 1.62 34.59
N ARG A 343 32.07 2.44 34.19
CA ARG A 343 32.73 2.38 32.86
C ARG A 343 33.51 1.08 32.60
N LYS A 344 33.66 0.22 33.60
CA LYS A 344 34.26 -1.12 33.44
C LYS A 344 33.30 -2.15 32.83
N TYR A 345 32.02 -1.82 32.71
CA TYR A 345 30.97 -2.77 32.34
C TYR A 345 30.04 -2.21 31.26
N GLU A 346 30.61 -1.65 30.20
CA GLU A 346 29.82 -1.27 29.03
C GLU A 346 29.21 -2.53 28.38
N PRO A 347 27.89 -2.53 28.07
CA PRO A 347 27.32 -3.51 27.16
C PRO A 347 28.09 -3.54 25.84
N PRO A 348 28.06 -4.64 25.08
CA PRO A 348 28.74 -4.71 23.80
C PRO A 348 28.38 -3.50 22.93
N ALA A 349 29.36 -2.75 22.42
CA ALA A 349 29.15 -1.49 21.68
C ALA A 349 28.17 -1.62 20.48
N VAL A 350 28.03 -2.84 19.94
CA VAL A 350 27.08 -3.21 18.87
C VAL A 350 25.62 -3.17 19.35
N TYR A 351 25.37 -3.48 20.62
CA TYR A 351 24.04 -3.49 21.23
C TYR A 351 23.59 -2.08 21.60
N LEU A 352 24.44 -1.27 22.25
CA LEU A 352 24.13 0.12 22.63
C LEU A 352 23.75 1.01 21.44
N LYS A 353 24.38 0.80 20.27
CA LYS A 353 24.03 1.54 19.04
C LYS A 353 22.63 1.21 18.50
N ASN A 354 22.04 0.08 18.87
CA ASN A 354 20.87 -0.50 18.22
C ASN A 354 19.80 -1.04 19.21
N GLU A 355 19.93 -0.76 20.51
CA GLU A 355 19.11 -1.35 21.59
C GLU A 355 17.61 -1.04 21.46
N GLY A 356 17.26 0.17 21.02
CA GLY A 356 15.87 0.56 20.76
C GLY A 356 15.22 -0.18 19.59
N PHE A 357 16.05 -0.70 18.67
CA PHE A 357 15.66 -1.49 17.51
C PHE A 357 15.57 -2.98 17.91
N TRP A 358 16.63 -3.57 18.44
CA TRP A 358 16.67 -5.02 18.71
C TRP A 358 15.62 -5.55 19.68
N ASN A 359 15.26 -4.76 20.70
CA ASN A 359 14.21 -5.15 21.63
C ASN A 359 12.79 -5.19 21.02
N ARG A 360 12.60 -4.67 19.79
CA ARG A 360 11.29 -4.56 19.11
C ARG A 360 11.19 -5.35 17.80
N PHE A 361 12.31 -5.78 17.20
CA PHE A 361 12.34 -6.49 15.91
C PHE A 361 12.31 -8.02 16.03
N ARG A 362 11.62 -8.59 17.02
CA ARG A 362 11.32 -10.05 17.02
C ARG A 362 10.27 -10.48 15.98
N LEU A 363 9.78 -9.52 15.19
CA LEU A 363 8.64 -9.69 14.30
C LEU A 363 9.04 -10.12 12.88
N ILE A 364 10.32 -10.03 12.48
CA ILE A 364 10.73 -10.47 11.13
C ILE A 364 10.74 -11.99 11.10
N ASN A 365 9.80 -12.55 10.34
CA ASN A 365 9.60 -13.99 10.22
C ASN A 365 10.32 -14.56 9.01
N ASN A 366 10.21 -13.88 7.87
CA ASN A 366 10.75 -14.38 6.62
C ASN A 366 11.31 -13.24 5.75
N VAL A 367 12.41 -13.53 5.07
CA VAL A 367 12.93 -12.74 3.95
C VAL A 367 13.12 -13.69 2.79
N SER A 368 12.40 -13.45 1.70
CA SER A 368 12.37 -14.32 0.53
C SER A 368 12.70 -13.56 -0.75
N VAL A 369 13.04 -14.30 -1.81
CA VAL A 369 13.20 -13.73 -3.15
C VAL A 369 12.23 -14.40 -4.08
N LEU A 370 11.49 -13.60 -4.86
CA LEU A 370 10.55 -14.10 -5.85
C LEU A 370 11.27 -14.40 -7.17
N THR A 371 11.83 -15.60 -7.28
CA THR A 371 12.64 -16.03 -8.43
C THR A 371 11.87 -16.03 -9.76
N GLU A 372 10.54 -16.22 -9.71
CA GLU A 372 9.63 -16.13 -10.86
C GLU A 372 9.64 -14.75 -11.53
N THR A 373 10.14 -13.73 -10.82
CA THR A 373 10.26 -12.34 -11.30
C THR A 373 11.64 -11.98 -11.86
N TYR A 374 12.57 -12.94 -11.94
CA TYR A 374 13.93 -12.75 -12.48
C TYR A 374 13.92 -12.46 -13.98
N TYR A 375 13.63 -11.19 -14.27
CA TYR A 375 13.26 -10.77 -15.60
C TYR A 375 14.46 -10.64 -16.57
N LEU A 376 15.64 -10.19 -16.11
CA LEU A 376 16.83 -10.10 -16.99
C LEU A 376 17.34 -11.46 -17.44
N GLU A 377 17.09 -12.52 -16.66
CA GLU A 377 17.55 -13.86 -17.00
C GLU A 377 16.63 -14.50 -18.04
N LYS A 378 15.31 -14.39 -17.83
CA LYS A 378 14.26 -14.78 -18.80
C LYS A 378 14.38 -14.03 -20.14
N HIS A 379 14.94 -12.81 -20.10
CA HIS A 379 15.18 -11.96 -21.26
C HIS A 379 16.64 -11.52 -21.35
N ARG A 380 17.60 -12.48 -21.32
CA ARG A 380 19.07 -12.30 -21.38
C ARG A 380 19.57 -11.21 -22.35
N ASN A 381 18.82 -10.93 -23.40
CA ASN A 381 19.07 -9.88 -24.39
C ASN A 381 18.85 -8.43 -23.91
N PHE A 382 18.30 -8.21 -22.70
CA PHE A 382 18.00 -6.87 -22.17
C PHE A 382 19.24 -6.17 -21.58
N ALA A 383 20.21 -6.94 -21.05
CA ALA A 383 21.39 -6.41 -20.36
C ALA A 383 22.68 -6.41 -21.19
N ILE A 384 22.78 -7.27 -22.22
CA ILE A 384 24.01 -7.45 -22.99
C ILE A 384 24.00 -6.52 -24.22
N GLY A 385 24.36 -5.25 -23.98
CA GLY A 385 25.06 -4.50 -25.01
C GLY A 385 26.33 -5.29 -25.36
N GLU A 386 26.69 -5.37 -26.65
CA GLU A 386 27.84 -6.15 -27.12
C GLU A 386 29.20 -5.69 -26.59
N ASP A 387 29.24 -4.62 -25.79
CA ASP A 387 30.42 -4.21 -25.07
C ASP A 387 30.50 -4.89 -23.71
N ASP A 388 31.24 -5.99 -23.70
CA ASP A 388 31.75 -6.76 -22.56
C ASP A 388 32.54 -5.92 -21.52
N SER A 389 32.66 -4.60 -21.76
CA SER A 389 33.43 -3.63 -20.99
C SER A 389 32.64 -2.94 -19.86
N VAL A 390 31.30 -3.08 -19.80
CA VAL A 390 30.45 -2.45 -18.77
C VAL A 390 30.03 -3.43 -17.67
N ILE A 391 30.35 -4.72 -17.80
CA ILE A 391 30.25 -5.65 -16.69
C ILE A 391 31.39 -5.32 -15.72
N LYS A 392 31.07 -4.79 -14.54
CA LYS A 392 32.06 -4.61 -13.47
C LYS A 392 32.76 -5.94 -13.26
N GLN A 393 34.07 -5.96 -13.23
CA GLN A 393 34.89 -7.19 -13.22
C GLN A 393 34.44 -8.26 -12.20
N LYS A 394 33.86 -7.85 -11.07
CA LYS A 394 33.24 -8.75 -10.07
C LYS A 394 32.02 -9.53 -10.55
N ASP A 395 31.20 -8.93 -11.41
CA ASP A 395 30.02 -9.57 -11.98
C ASP A 395 30.41 -10.59 -13.06
N LYS A 396 31.50 -10.33 -13.81
CA LYS A 396 32.07 -11.26 -14.79
C LYS A 396 32.66 -12.50 -14.12
N GLU A 397 33.42 -12.32 -13.04
CA GLU A 397 33.97 -13.44 -12.23
C GLU A 397 32.87 -14.31 -11.59
N SER A 398 31.75 -13.71 -11.21
CA SER A 398 30.61 -14.43 -10.61
C SER A 398 29.86 -15.27 -11.65
N ILE A 399 29.68 -14.73 -12.87
CA ILE A 399 29.08 -15.44 -14.00
C ILE A 399 29.99 -16.59 -14.47
N GLU A 400 31.30 -16.37 -14.60
CA GLU A 400 32.26 -17.40 -14.99
C GLU A 400 32.37 -18.54 -13.94
N ARG A 401 32.23 -18.21 -12.65
CA ARG A 401 32.15 -19.22 -11.58
C ARG A 401 30.90 -20.10 -11.70
N LEU A 402 29.76 -19.49 -12.00
CA LEU A 402 28.51 -20.22 -12.18
C LEU A 402 28.56 -21.14 -13.41
N GLU A 403 29.09 -20.66 -14.54
CA GLU A 403 29.25 -21.48 -15.74
C GLU A 403 30.18 -22.68 -15.53
N LYS A 404 31.24 -22.54 -14.71
CA LYS A 404 32.12 -23.66 -14.32
C LYS A 404 31.42 -24.69 -13.44
N LEU A 405 30.50 -24.27 -12.57
CA LEU A 405 29.74 -25.18 -11.71
C LEU A 405 28.71 -25.98 -12.53
N PHE A 406 28.06 -25.34 -13.51
CA PHE A 406 27.09 -26.01 -14.38
C PHE A 406 27.70 -26.93 -15.46
N ARG A 407 28.98 -26.78 -15.79
CA ARG A 407 29.67 -27.69 -16.72
C ARG A 407 30.28 -28.93 -16.06
N ASN A 408 30.36 -28.94 -14.73
CA ASN A 408 30.94 -30.03 -13.93
C ASN A 408 29.90 -30.76 -13.06
N SER A 409 28.61 -30.51 -13.30
CA SER A 409 27.47 -31.33 -12.88
C SER A 409 26.83 -31.95 -14.12
#